data_AF-A0A929JDN7-F1
#
_entry.id   AF-A0A929JDN7-F1
#
_cell.length_a   1.000
_cell.length_b   1.000
_cell.length_c   1.000
_cell.angle_alpha   90.00
_cell.angle_beta   90.00
_cell.angle_gamma   90.00
#
_symmetry.space_group_name_H-M   'P 1'
#
loop_
_entity.id
_entity.type
_entity.pdbx_description
1 polymer ?
#
loop_
_entity_poly.entity_id
_entity_poly.type
_entity_poly.pdbx_seq_one_letter_code
_entity_poly.pdbx_strand_id
1 'polypeptide(L)'
;LPAEERFEKVELLAKSIMNNITQVVPVLPVALMCEVLLDNRSEWKSELELKTQCAQRIKELETIGAPIDISSNAIESVLGSALEALEGRGLVEEQDKLYLAEDSELDILNYYANSIVQWRTSVPSLLED
;
A
#
# COMPACT_ATOMS: atom_id res chain seq x y z
N LEU A 1 -3.14 -23.14 31.42
CA LEU A 1 -4.30 -22.75 30.60
C LEU A 1 -4.78 -23.98 29.82
N PRO A 2 -6.06 -24.35 29.91
CA PRO A 2 -6.72 -25.24 28.96
C PRO A 2 -6.48 -24.79 27.51
N ALA A 3 -6.69 -25.66 26.54
CA ALA A 3 -6.32 -25.40 25.15
C ALA A 3 -6.97 -24.12 24.59
N GLU A 4 -8.28 -23.93 24.79
CA GLU A 4 -9.02 -22.75 24.31
C GLU A 4 -8.51 -21.44 24.91
N GLU A 5 -8.39 -21.35 26.24
CA GLU A 5 -7.82 -20.16 26.90
C GLU A 5 -6.39 -19.86 26.42
N ARG A 6 -5.59 -20.90 26.12
CA ARG A 6 -4.24 -20.69 25.59
C ARG A 6 -4.27 -20.10 24.18
N PHE A 7 -5.18 -20.54 23.31
CA PHE A 7 -5.33 -19.98 21.96
C PHE A 7 -5.70 -18.50 22.01
N GLU A 8 -6.66 -18.11 22.85
CA GLU A 8 -7.04 -16.71 23.03
C GLU A 8 -5.86 -15.84 23.53
N LYS A 9 -5.09 -16.34 24.51
CA LYS A 9 -3.92 -15.60 25.01
C LYS A 9 -2.81 -15.49 23.96
N VAL A 10 -2.61 -16.51 23.13
CA VAL A 10 -1.66 -16.47 22.01
C VAL A 10 -2.13 -15.48 20.95
N GLU A 11 -3.41 -15.44 20.63
CA GLU A 11 -3.98 -14.47 19.68
C GLU A 11 -3.78 -13.02 20.16
N LEU A 12 -4.08 -12.74 21.43
CA LEU A 12 -3.85 -11.42 22.03
C LEU A 12 -2.37 -11.01 21.98
N LEU A 13 -1.46 -11.94 22.27
CA LEU A 13 -0.02 -11.70 22.18
C LEU A 13 0.40 -11.43 20.72
N ALA A 14 -0.05 -12.24 19.78
CA ALA A 14 0.26 -12.09 18.36
C ALA A 14 -0.24 -10.73 17.84
N LYS A 15 -1.47 -10.34 18.17
CA LYS A 15 -2.04 -9.03 17.84
C LYS A 15 -1.20 -7.89 18.43
N SER A 16 -0.79 -8.01 19.70
CA SER A 16 0.06 -7.03 20.35
C SER A 16 1.42 -6.89 19.66
N ILE A 17 2.09 -8.00 19.33
CA ILE A 17 3.38 -7.99 18.63
C ILE A 17 3.23 -7.36 17.25
N MET A 18 2.26 -7.79 16.45
CA MET A 18 2.02 -7.25 15.12
C MET A 18 1.72 -5.76 15.16
N ASN A 19 0.91 -5.29 16.12
CA ASN A 19 0.65 -3.86 16.30
C ASN A 19 1.94 -3.08 16.55
N ASN A 20 2.82 -3.57 17.43
CA ASN A 20 4.11 -2.91 17.69
C ASN A 20 5.02 -2.91 16.44
N ILE A 21 5.04 -3.99 15.66
CA ILE A 21 5.82 -4.07 14.41
C ILE A 21 5.32 -3.04 13.39
N THR A 22 4.00 -2.88 13.22
CA THR A 22 3.44 -1.94 12.23
C THR A 22 3.82 -0.48 12.48
N GLN A 23 4.12 -0.11 13.73
CA GLN A 23 4.52 1.26 14.08
C GLN A 23 5.98 1.57 13.72
N VAL A 24 6.78 0.56 13.36
CA VAL A 24 8.21 0.72 13.05
C VAL A 24 8.59 0.31 11.64
N VAL A 25 7.81 -0.57 11.00
CA VAL A 25 8.08 -1.00 9.62
C VAL A 25 7.57 0.07 8.65
N PRO A 26 8.43 0.67 7.83
CA PRO A 26 8.03 1.74 6.94
C PRO A 26 7.10 1.26 5.82
N VAL A 27 6.25 2.16 5.35
CA VAL A 27 5.45 1.98 4.14
C VAL A 27 6.39 1.76 2.96
N LEU A 28 6.21 0.64 2.25
CA LEU A 28 7.05 0.30 1.11
C LEU A 28 6.53 0.98 -0.17
N PRO A 29 7.42 1.54 -1.02
CA PRO A 29 7.04 2.17 -2.30
C PRO A 29 6.23 1.26 -3.22
N VAL A 30 6.56 -0.04 -3.27
CA VAL A 30 5.85 -1.03 -4.09
C VAL A 30 4.42 -1.23 -3.60
N ALA A 31 4.21 -1.32 -2.29
CA ALA A 31 2.87 -1.47 -1.71
C ALA A 31 2.00 -0.25 -1.99
N LEU A 32 2.58 0.95 -1.87
CA LEU A 32 1.93 2.20 -2.20
C LEU A 32 1.56 2.31 -3.69
N MET A 33 2.49 1.96 -4.58
CA MET A 33 2.22 1.96 -6.03
C MET A 33 1.11 0.97 -6.39
N CYS A 34 1.06 -0.21 -5.74
CA CYS A 34 -0.02 -1.17 -5.92
C CYS A 34 -1.39 -0.60 -5.47
N GLU A 35 -1.44 0.09 -4.32
CA GLU A 35 -2.67 0.78 -3.86
C GLU A 35 -3.18 1.77 -4.92
N VAL A 36 -2.29 2.64 -5.42
CA VAL A 36 -2.64 3.62 -6.46
C VAL A 36 -3.05 2.96 -7.77
N LEU A 37 -2.37 1.91 -8.22
CA LEU A 37 -2.74 1.18 -9.43
C LEU A 37 -4.13 0.52 -9.30
N LEU A 38 -4.46 -0.03 -8.13
CA LEU A 38 -5.77 -0.64 -7.86
C LEU A 38 -6.90 0.40 -7.84
N ASP A 39 -6.64 1.59 -7.32
CA ASP A 39 -7.56 2.73 -7.37
C ASP A 39 -7.83 3.19 -8.81
N ASN A 40 -6.87 3.00 -9.72
CA ASN A 40 -6.95 3.36 -11.14
C ASN A 40 -7.12 2.13 -12.07
N ARG A 41 -7.53 0.96 -11.56
CA ARG A 41 -7.52 -0.32 -12.32
C ARG A 41 -8.34 -0.35 -13.62
N SER A 42 -9.16 0.67 -13.89
CA SER A 42 -9.99 0.77 -15.10
C SER A 42 -9.58 1.94 -16.00
N GLU A 43 -8.47 2.61 -15.69
CA GLU A 43 -7.99 3.79 -16.40
C GLU A 43 -6.48 3.68 -16.66
N TRP A 44 -6.10 3.83 -17.92
CA TRP A 44 -4.69 3.99 -18.30
C TRP A 44 -4.14 5.28 -17.71
N LYS A 45 -3.04 5.19 -16.96
CA LYS A 45 -2.37 6.36 -16.35
C LYS A 45 -0.93 6.46 -16.79
N SER A 46 -0.47 7.68 -17.04
CA SER A 46 0.95 7.93 -17.22
C SER A 46 1.72 7.71 -15.92
N GLU A 47 3.02 7.44 -16.04
CA GLU A 47 3.92 7.34 -14.90
C GLU A 47 3.88 8.59 -14.00
N LEU A 48 3.78 9.78 -14.60
CA LEU A 48 3.69 11.04 -13.86
C LEU A 48 2.42 11.13 -13.01
N GLU A 49 1.27 10.70 -13.55
CA GLU A 49 0.01 10.67 -12.81
C GLU A 49 0.09 9.71 -11.62
N LEU A 50 0.60 8.50 -11.84
CA LEU A 50 0.78 7.50 -10.77
C LEU A 50 1.72 8.01 -9.68
N LYS A 51 2.87 8.58 -10.05
CA LYS A 51 3.82 9.18 -9.10
C LYS A 51 3.20 10.34 -8.33
N THR A 52 2.40 11.19 -8.99
CA THR A 52 1.73 12.32 -8.35
C THR A 52 0.72 11.84 -7.29
N GLN A 53 -0.07 10.82 -7.62
CA GLN A 53 -1.02 10.21 -6.68
C GLN A 53 -0.29 9.54 -5.50
N CYS A 54 0.81 8.81 -5.77
CA CYS A 54 1.64 8.24 -4.71
C CYS A 54 2.23 9.32 -3.80
N ALA A 55 2.78 10.40 -4.35
CA ALA A 55 3.36 11.49 -3.56
C ALA A 55 2.31 12.21 -2.71
N GLN A 56 1.08 12.35 -3.22
CA GLN A 56 -0.04 12.86 -2.45
C GLN A 56 -0.41 11.90 -1.30
N ARG A 57 -0.48 10.61 -1.60
CA ARG A 57 -0.78 9.57 -0.62
C ARG A 57 0.29 9.47 0.47
N ILE A 58 1.58 9.65 0.15
CA ILE A 58 2.67 9.73 1.14
C ILE A 58 2.39 10.84 2.15
N LYS A 59 2.02 12.05 1.69
CA LYS A 59 1.71 13.16 2.60
C LYS A 59 0.54 12.84 3.53
N GLU A 60 -0.49 12.18 3.02
CA GLU A 60 -1.62 11.74 3.84
C GLU A 60 -1.19 10.72 4.89
N LEU A 61 -0.39 9.73 4.50
CA LEU A 61 0.18 8.73 5.39
C LEU A 61 1.05 9.37 6.49
N GLU A 62 1.88 10.37 6.15
CA GLU A 62 2.66 11.15 7.13
C GLU A 62 1.75 11.86 8.13
N THR A 63 0.64 12.46 7.68
CA THR A 63 -0.28 13.19 8.58
C THR A 63 -0.96 12.32 9.62
N ILE A 64 -1.15 11.02 9.32
CA ILE A 64 -1.74 10.04 10.24
C ILE A 64 -0.68 9.25 11.03
N GLY A 65 0.60 9.62 10.90
CA GLY A 65 1.71 9.04 11.65
C GLY A 65 2.26 7.74 11.09
N ALA A 66 1.99 7.42 9.82
CA ALA A 66 2.60 6.25 9.19
C ALA A 66 4.12 6.43 9.09
N PRO A 67 4.93 5.39 9.37
CA PRO A 67 6.37 5.45 9.19
C PRO A 67 6.72 5.54 7.70
N ILE A 68 7.20 6.69 7.26
CA ILE A 68 7.75 6.92 5.92
C ILE A 68 9.27 7.10 6.06
N ASP A 69 10.05 6.26 5.38
CA ASP A 69 11.50 6.32 5.35
C ASP A 69 12.00 6.58 3.92
N ILE A 70 11.54 7.69 3.34
CA ILE A 70 11.92 8.13 1.99
C ILE A 70 12.24 9.62 2.07
N SER A 71 13.45 10.01 1.65
CA SER A 71 13.82 11.42 1.60
C SER A 71 13.07 12.14 0.46
N SER A 72 12.72 13.41 0.69
CA SER A 72 11.97 14.21 -0.28
C SER A 72 12.66 14.35 -1.64
N ASN A 73 13.99 14.33 -1.68
CA ASN A 73 14.78 14.37 -2.92
C ASN A 73 14.88 13.02 -3.66
N ALA A 74 14.44 11.92 -3.04
CA ALA A 74 14.50 10.57 -3.60
C ALA A 74 13.12 10.01 -3.96
N ILE A 75 12.02 10.67 -3.56
CA ILE A 75 10.65 10.21 -3.80
C ILE A 75 10.42 9.85 -5.28
N GLU A 76 10.85 10.69 -6.21
CA GLU A 76 10.58 10.49 -7.63
C GLU A 76 11.27 9.23 -8.19
N SER A 77 12.56 9.05 -7.86
CA SER A 77 13.34 7.90 -8.32
C SER A 77 12.91 6.60 -7.65
N VAL A 78 12.53 6.67 -6.37
CA VAL A 78 12.03 5.51 -5.60
C VAL A 78 10.67 5.03 -6.12
N LEU A 79 9.75 5.95 -6.42
CA LEU A 79 8.46 5.60 -7.02
C LEU A 79 8.61 5.09 -8.46
N GLY A 80 9.54 5.65 -9.24
CA GLY A 80 9.86 5.12 -10.57
C GLY A 80 10.38 3.67 -10.50
N SER A 81 11.33 3.42 -9.61
CA SER A 81 11.88 2.08 -9.38
C SER A 81 10.81 1.08 -8.93
N ALA A 82 9.81 1.53 -8.16
CA ALA A 82 8.69 0.70 -7.75
C ALA A 82 7.81 0.30 -8.94
N LEU A 83 7.48 1.24 -9.83
CA LEU A 83 6.71 0.96 -11.04
C LEU A 83 7.48 0.04 -11.99
N GLU A 84 8.76 0.32 -12.25
CA GLU A 84 9.64 -0.53 -13.07
C GLU A 84 9.71 -1.97 -12.52
N ALA A 85 9.73 -2.13 -11.20
CA ALA A 85 9.73 -3.45 -10.57
C ALA A 85 8.40 -4.20 -10.74
N LEU A 86 7.26 -3.50 -10.79
CA LEU A 86 5.95 -4.09 -11.04
C LEU A 86 5.79 -4.47 -12.51
N GLU A 87 6.17 -3.58 -13.42
CA GLU A 87 6.20 -3.82 -14.88
C GLU A 87 7.11 -5.01 -15.22
N GLY A 88 8.35 -5.01 -14.70
CA GLY A 88 9.31 -6.10 -14.94
C GLY A 88 8.88 -7.47 -14.39
N ARG A 89 7.85 -7.51 -13.54
CA ARG A 89 7.23 -8.74 -13.02
C ARG A 89 5.93 -9.11 -13.76
N GLY A 90 5.48 -8.30 -14.73
CA GLY A 90 4.23 -8.50 -15.44
C GLY A 90 2.98 -8.21 -14.61
N LEU A 91 3.09 -7.42 -13.54
CA LEU A 91 1.95 -7.05 -12.69
C LEU A 91 1.18 -5.83 -13.24
N VAL A 92 1.75 -5.15 -14.23
CA VAL A 92 1.26 -3.93 -14.85
C VAL A 92 1.54 -4.05 -16.34
N GLU A 93 0.55 -3.71 -17.15
CA GLU A 93 0.69 -3.58 -18.60
C GLU A 93 1.15 -2.16 -18.94
N GLU A 94 2.06 -2.01 -19.91
CA GLU A 94 2.46 -0.73 -20.48
C GLU A 94 2.03 -0.65 -21.96
N GLN A 95 1.36 0.44 -22.33
CA GLN A 95 1.04 0.80 -23.70
C GLN A 95 1.25 2.30 -23.90
N ASP A 96 2.12 2.69 -24.83
CA ASP A 96 2.38 4.09 -25.18
C ASP A 96 2.68 4.99 -23.95
N LYS A 97 3.50 4.50 -23.01
CA LYS A 97 3.84 5.17 -21.74
C LYS A 97 2.68 5.37 -20.76
N LEU A 98 1.58 4.66 -20.99
CA LEU A 98 0.49 4.52 -20.04
C LEU A 98 0.55 3.13 -19.42
N TYR A 99 0.14 3.07 -18.16
CA TYR A 99 0.20 1.88 -17.33
C TYR A 99 -1.20 1.53 -16.84
N LEU A 100 -1.50 0.24 -16.80
CA LEU A 100 -2.74 -0.32 -16.25
C LEU A 100 -2.41 -1.57 -15.43
N ALA A 101 -3.12 -1.79 -14.33
CA ALA A 101 -2.98 -3.03 -13.56
C ALA A 101 -3.35 -4.24 -14.44
N GLU A 102 -2.54 -5.30 -14.40
CA GLU A 102 -2.85 -6.55 -15.10
C GLU A 102 -3.99 -7.28 -14.37
N ASP A 103 -5.08 -7.57 -15.09
CA ASP A 103 -6.30 -8.15 -14.52
C ASP A 103 -6.04 -9.54 -13.91
N SER A 104 -5.14 -10.32 -14.50
CA SER A 104 -4.78 -11.65 -13.96
C SER A 104 -3.96 -11.58 -12.67
N GLU A 105 -3.35 -10.43 -12.36
CA GLU A 105 -2.41 -10.25 -11.25
C GLU A 105 -2.97 -9.39 -10.11
N LEU A 106 -4.27 -9.07 -10.15
CA LEU A 106 -4.95 -8.28 -9.12
C LEU A 106 -4.78 -8.87 -7.71
N ASP A 107 -4.72 -10.19 -7.57
CA ASP A 107 -4.50 -10.83 -6.27
C ASP A 107 -3.14 -10.48 -5.66
N ILE A 108 -2.09 -10.41 -6.49
CA ILE A 108 -0.74 -10.03 -6.04
C ILE A 108 -0.67 -8.54 -5.71
N LEU A 109 -1.28 -7.69 -6.56
CA LEU A 109 -1.36 -6.26 -6.29
C LEU A 109 -2.11 -5.98 -4.97
N ASN A 110 -3.25 -6.65 -4.75
CA ASN A 110 -3.99 -6.57 -3.50
C ASN A 110 -3.16 -7.08 -2.32
N TYR A 111 -2.42 -8.17 -2.48
CA TYR A 111 -1.52 -8.68 -1.43
C TYR A 111 -0.49 -7.63 -1.00
N TYR A 112 0.14 -6.93 -1.95
CA TYR A 112 1.09 -5.85 -1.63
C TYR A 112 0.41 -4.64 -1.00
N ALA A 113 -0.69 -4.14 -1.57
CA ALA A 113 -1.43 -3.00 -1.03
C ALA A 113 -1.96 -3.29 0.40
N ASN A 114 -2.36 -4.53 0.67
CA ASN A 114 -2.83 -4.93 2.00
C ASN A 114 -1.77 -4.80 3.10
N SER A 115 -0.47 -4.74 2.78
CA SER A 115 0.59 -4.51 3.78
C SER A 115 0.56 -3.12 4.42
N ILE A 116 -0.19 -2.18 3.83
CA ILE A 116 -0.33 -0.80 4.31
C ILE A 116 -1.80 -0.45 4.66
N VAL A 117 -2.71 -1.44 4.61
CA VAL A 117 -4.16 -1.22 4.81
C VAL A 117 -4.52 -0.66 6.18
N GLN A 118 -3.71 -0.95 7.21
CA GLN A 118 -3.87 -0.39 8.55
C GLN A 118 -3.74 1.13 8.59
N TRP A 119 -3.10 1.73 7.58
CA TRP A 119 -2.96 3.18 7.40
C TRP A 119 -4.03 3.76 6.46
N ARG A 120 -5.01 2.96 6.04
CA ARG A 120 -6.15 3.46 5.29
C ARG A 120 -7.12 4.12 6.26
N THR A 121 -7.41 5.40 6.04
CA THR A 121 -8.41 6.10 6.84
C THR A 121 -9.76 5.41 6.63
N SER A 122 -10.30 4.75 7.66
CA SER A 122 -11.72 4.46 7.68
C SER A 122 -12.44 5.81 7.69
N VAL A 123 -13.13 6.14 6.60
CA VAL A 123 -14.11 7.23 6.63
C VAL A 123 -15.06 6.88 7.80
N PRO A 124 -15.18 7.72 8.84
CA PRO A 124 -16.26 7.54 9.82
C PRO A 124 -17.55 7.54 9.01
N SER A 125 -18.37 6.49 9.14
CA SER A 125 -19.69 6.46 8.49
C SER A 125 -20.49 7.66 8.99
N LEU A 126 -20.50 8.74 8.22
CA LEU A 126 -21.37 9.89 8.42
C LEU A 126 -22.78 9.52 7.96
N LEU A 127 -23.39 8.51 8.58
CA LEU A 127 -24.82 8.21 8.50
C LEU A 127 -25.21 7.31 9.67
N GLU A 128 -25.38 7.92 10.85
CA GLU A 128 -26.45 7.54 11.78
C GLU A 128 -27.10 8.86 12.22
N ASP A 129 -28.15 9.24 11.49
CA ASP A 129 -29.19 10.19 11.92
C ASP A 129 -30.26 9.41 12.72
#